data_AF-A0A7V8XDB9-F1
#
_entry.id   AF-A0A7V8XDB9-F1
#
_cell.length_a   1.000
_cell.length_b   1.000
_cell.length_c   1.000
_cell.angle_alpha   90.00
_cell.angle_beta   90.00
_cell.angle_gamma   90.00
#
_symmetry.space_group_name_H-M   'P 1'
#
loop_
_entity.id
_entity.type
_entity.pdbx_description
1 polymer ?
#
loop_
_entity_poly.entity_id
_entity_poly.type
_entity_poly.pdbx_seq_one_letter_code
_entity_poly.pdbx_strand_id
1 'polypeptide(L)' 'DNLDATLGRLREQGIEPERPPYTVREGGSRLCFVRDPDGYRIELIERRPG' A
#
# COMPACT_ATOMS: atom_id res chain seq x y z
N ASP A 1 10.82 -3.51 -5.82
CA ASP A 1 9.36 -3.42 -6.03
C ASP A 1 8.86 -2.06 -5.61
N ASN A 2 7.93 -1.48 -6.37
CA ASN A 2 7.22 -0.26 -6.01
C ASN A 2 5.84 -0.59 -5.40
N LEU A 3 5.18 0.40 -4.81
CA LEU A 3 3.91 0.16 -4.11
C LEU A 3 2.81 -0.35 -5.06
N ASP A 4 2.76 0.12 -6.31
CA ASP A 4 1.74 -0.27 -7.27
C ASP A 4 1.84 -1.75 -7.67
N ALA A 5 3.06 -2.27 -7.87
CA ALA A 5 3.27 -3.69 -8.14
C ALA A 5 2.83 -4.59 -6.97
N THR A 6 2.97 -4.10 -5.75
CA THR A 6 2.49 -4.82 -4.56
C THR A 6 0.96 -4.82 -4.50
N LEU A 7 0.32 -3.70 -4.81
CA LEU A 7 -1.14 -3.60 -4.87
C LEU A 7 -1.75 -4.45 -5.98
N GLY A 8 -1.09 -4.57 -7.14
CA GLY A 8 -1.52 -5.47 -8.21
C GLY A 8 -1.62 -6.93 -7.73
N ARG A 9 -0.59 -7.43 -7.03
CA ARG A 9 -0.58 -8.78 -6.47
C ARG A 9 -1.61 -8.99 -5.35
N LEU A 10 -1.90 -7.95 -4.57
CA LEU A 10 -2.93 -8.01 -3.53
C LEU A 10 -4.33 -8.04 -4.13
N ARG A 11 -4.55 -7.30 -5.22
CA ARG A 11 -5.82 -7.30 -5.95
C ARG A 11 -6.16 -8.66 -6.55
N GLU A 12 -5.16 -9.40 -7.03
CA GLU A 12 -5.32 -10.80 -7.47
C GLU A 12 -5.84 -11.72 -6.34
N GLN A 13 -5.63 -11.34 -5.08
CA GLN A 13 -6.12 -12.06 -3.89
C GLN A 13 -7.42 -11.45 -3.32
N GLY A 14 -8.02 -10.48 -4.01
CA GLY A 14 -9.24 -9.79 -3.56
C GLY A 14 -8.99 -8.74 -2.46
N ILE A 15 -7.74 -8.38 -2.21
CA ILE A 15 -7.37 -7.36 -1.22
C ILE A 15 -7.22 -6.01 -1.93
N GLU A 16 -8.05 -5.05 -1.54
CA GLU A 16 -8.04 -3.68 -2.05
C GLU A 16 -7.60 -2.71 -0.95
N PRO A 17 -6.97 -1.58 -1.32
CA PRO A 17 -6.64 -0.56 -0.36
C PRO A 17 -7.88 0.19 0.13
N GLU A 18 -7.93 0.52 1.42
CA GLU A 18 -9.00 1.31 2.04
C GLU A 18 -9.14 2.69 1.37
N ARG A 19 -8.03 3.24 0.89
CA ARG A 19 -7.94 4.48 0.13
C ARG A 19 -6.80 4.37 -0.89
N PRO A 20 -6.87 5.08 -2.03
CA PRO A 20 -5.75 5.16 -2.96
C PRO A 20 -4.47 5.60 -2.25
N PRO A 21 -3.29 5.10 -2.67
CA PRO A 21 -2.05 5.50 -2.05
C PRO A 21 -1.77 7.00 -2.17
N TYR A 22 -1.25 7.59 -1.10
CA TYR A 22 -0.97 9.02 -1.01
C TYR A 22 0.41 9.27 -0.40
N THR A 23 0.95 10.46 -0.65
CA THR A 23 2.24 10.88 -0.12
C THR A 23 2.04 11.72 1.13
N VAL A 24 2.71 11.37 2.23
CA VAL A 24 2.51 12.03 3.55
C VAL A 24 2.88 13.52 3.54
N ARG A 25 3.92 13.88 2.79
CA ARG A 25 4.40 15.25 2.61
C ARG A 25 5.15 15.35 1.28
N GLU A 26 5.40 16.56 0.80
CA GLU A 26 6.30 16.76 -0.34
C GLU A 26 7.67 16.14 -0.04
N GLY A 27 8.14 15.26 -0.91
CA GLY A 27 9.36 14.49 -0.66
C GLY A 27 9.25 13.45 0.48
N GLY A 28 8.05 13.07 0.92
CA GLY A 28 7.81 11.98 1.90
C GLY A 28 7.49 10.62 1.27
N SER A 29 7.39 9.56 2.09
CA SER A 29 7.00 8.23 1.61
C SER A 29 5.56 8.20 1.11
N ARG A 30 5.31 7.40 0.07
CA ARG A 30 3.96 7.07 -0.42
C ARG A 30 3.46 5.84 0.33
N LEU A 31 2.20 5.85 0.75
CA LEU A 31 1.61 4.77 1.53
C LEU A 31 0.12 4.58 1.29
N CYS A 32 -0.40 3.42 1.70
CA CYS A 32 -1.83 3.14 1.83
C CYS A 32 -2.09 2.12 2.94
N PHE A 33 -3.36 1.87 3.23
CA PHE A 33 -3.80 0.84 4.16
C PHE A 33 -4.61 -0.22 3.43
N VAL A 34 -4.42 -1.48 3.80
CA VAL A 34 -5.23 -2.62 3.35
C VAL A 34 -5.76 -3.38 4.57
N ARG A 35 -6.70 -4.28 4.34
CA ARG A 35 -7.13 -5.27 5.33
C ARG A 35 -6.85 -6.67 4.82
N ASP A 36 -6.34 -7.52 5.69
CA ASP A 36 -6.27 -8.95 5.42
C ASP A 36 -7.64 -9.62 5.65
N PRO A 37 -7.80 -10.90 5.27
CA PRO A 37 -9.06 -11.63 5.47
C PRO A 37 -9.50 -11.76 6.94
N ASP A 38 -8.56 -11.68 7.88
CA ASP A 38 -8.84 -11.73 9.32
C ASP A 38 -9.25 -10.35 9.88
N GLY A 39 -9.20 -9.31 9.05
CA GLY A 39 -9.62 -7.95 9.37
C GLY A 39 -8.53 -7.07 9.99
N TYR A 40 -7.28 -7.54 10.06
CA TYR A 40 -6.16 -6.73 10.53
C TYR A 40 -5.83 -5.64 9.53
N ARG A 41 -5.55 -4.45 10.05
CA ARG A 41 -5.21 -3.28 9.24
C ARG A 41 -3.69 -3.20 9.07
N ILE A 42 -3.25 -3.24 7.82
CA ILE A 42 -1.83 -3.26 7.45
C ILE A 42 -1.50 -1.95 6.73
N GLU A 43 -0.41 -1.30 7.13
CA GLU A 43 0.15 -0.12 6.46
C GLU A 43 1.23 -0.56 5.46
N LEU A 44 1.05 -0.18 4.19
CA LEU A 44 2.04 -0.40 3.14
C LEU A 44 2.76 0.91 2.85
N ILE A 45 4.08 0.94 3.05
CA ILE A 45 4.93 2.12 2.83
C ILE A 45 5.92 1.82 1.72
N GLU A 46 5.94 2.66 0.69
CA GLU A 46 6.91 2.59 -0.39
C GLU A 46 8.31 2.96 0.13
N ARG A 47 9.25 2.02 0.01
CA ARG A 47 10.67 2.30 0.28
C ARG A 47 11.26 3.09 -0.88
N ARG A 48 11.96 4.16 -0.56
CA ARG A 48 12.76 4.88 -1.55
C ARG A 48 14.09 4.16 -1.75
N PRO A 49 14.57 4.00 -3.00
CA PRO A 49 15.97 3.65 -3.20
C PRO A 49 16.83 4.74 -2.56
N GLY A 50 17.82 4.31 -1.77
CA GLY A 50 18.82 5.19 -1.17
C GLY A 50 19.84 5.66 -2.18
#